data_AF-A0A210QQJ6-F1
#
_entry.id   AF-A0A210QQJ6-F1
#
_cell.length_a   1.000
_cell.length_b   1.000
_cell.length_c   1.000
_cell.angle_alpha   90.00
_cell.angle_beta   90.00
_cell.angle_gamma   90.00
#
_symmetry.space_group_name_H-M   'P 1'
#
loop_
_entity.id
_entity.type
_entity.pdbx_description
1 polymer ?
#
loop_
_entity_poly.entity_id
_entity_poly.type
_entity_poly.pdbx_seq_one_letter_code
_entity_poly.pdbx_strand_id
1 'polypeptide(L)'
;MGDELFEQTIKGDEMVNMDMVWDVVDWFKVAVLRTRERTEMEQEAIAASRLGKIYDKVLKMKDKAKEYVMRSIQLAHSMHPRTFNSEDWFKDASEILKKYQHETQEEDDAEWNKAREEIKKDIKEQLDDLEKADKKGDIGFLDYVYEKFPPKNPLHKELFEVLSKPSDIDYSKTKKLYQKAVVNYHPDRANVEENGVQWKVITEEITKLLNRRYNRMKGL
;
A
#
# COMPACT_ATOMS: atom_id res chain seq x y z
N MET A 1 -32.59 15.42 -12.64
CA MET A 1 -33.14 14.13 -13.08
C MET A 1 -32.46 12.93 -12.45
N GLY A 2 -31.21 12.58 -12.81
CA GLY A 2 -30.55 11.37 -12.26
C GLY A 2 -30.40 11.37 -10.73
N ASP A 3 -30.00 12.49 -10.13
CA ASP A 3 -29.91 12.62 -8.67
C ASP A 3 -31.27 12.56 -7.99
N GLU A 4 -32.29 13.19 -8.59
CA GLU A 4 -33.65 13.22 -8.05
C GLU A 4 -34.26 11.81 -8.04
N LEU A 5 -34.06 11.04 -9.12
CA LEU A 5 -34.48 9.64 -9.22
C LEU A 5 -33.71 8.75 -8.23
N PHE A 6 -32.41 8.99 -8.04
CA PHE A 6 -31.61 8.26 -7.05
C PHE A 6 -32.11 8.50 -5.62
N GLU A 7 -32.36 9.76 -5.25
CA GLU A 7 -32.89 10.13 -3.94
C GLU A 7 -34.28 9.52 -3.68
N GLN A 8 -35.15 9.50 -4.69
CA GLN A 8 -36.46 8.83 -4.62
C GLN A 8 -36.33 7.32 -4.42
N THR A 9 -35.36 6.70 -5.10
CA THR A 9 -35.14 5.24 -5.05
C THR A 9 -34.60 4.77 -3.69
N ILE A 10 -33.87 5.63 -2.96
CA ILE A 10 -33.25 5.27 -1.66
C ILE A 10 -34.11 5.68 -0.46
N LYS A 11 -34.91 6.75 -0.56
CA LYS A 11 -35.69 7.28 0.58
C LYS A 11 -37.15 6.80 0.63
N GLY A 12 -37.67 6.21 -0.44
CA GLY A 12 -39.10 5.97 -0.62
C GLY A 12 -39.68 4.66 -0.09
N ASP A 13 -38.90 3.57 -0.03
CA ASP A 13 -39.44 2.21 0.20
C ASP A 13 -38.55 1.37 1.16
N GLU A 14 -39.16 0.42 1.88
CA GLU A 14 -38.44 -0.59 2.71
C GLU A 14 -37.56 -1.53 1.86
N MET A 15 -37.83 -1.63 0.56
CA MET A 15 -37.05 -2.38 -0.42
C MET A 15 -36.64 -1.49 -1.59
N VAL A 16 -35.36 -1.53 -1.98
CA VAL A 16 -34.83 -0.75 -3.11
C VAL A 16 -35.45 -1.26 -4.42
N ASN A 17 -36.12 -0.37 -5.16
CA ASN A 17 -36.65 -0.69 -6.49
C ASN A 17 -35.50 -0.78 -7.51
N MET A 18 -35.11 -2.01 -7.85
CA MET A 18 -33.95 -2.28 -8.71
C MET A 18 -34.15 -1.82 -10.17
N ASP A 19 -35.38 -1.79 -10.69
CA ASP A 19 -35.64 -1.30 -12.04
C ASP A 19 -35.34 0.21 -12.11
N MET A 20 -35.78 0.96 -11.10
CA MET A 20 -35.45 2.39 -11.00
C MET A 20 -33.94 2.64 -10.81
N VAL A 21 -33.23 1.75 -10.10
CA VAL A 21 -31.77 1.84 -9.99
C VAL A 21 -31.11 1.70 -11.37
N TRP A 22 -31.56 0.75 -12.19
CA TRP A 22 -31.02 0.58 -13.54
C TRP A 22 -31.36 1.74 -14.46
N ASP A 23 -32.56 2.33 -14.35
CA ASP A 23 -32.91 3.56 -15.06
C ASP A 23 -31.96 4.71 -14.69
N VAL A 24 -31.69 4.91 -13.40
CA VAL A 24 -30.72 5.91 -12.91
C VAL A 24 -29.32 5.65 -13.48
N VAL A 25 -28.89 4.39 -13.49
CA VAL A 25 -27.60 3.98 -14.07
C VAL A 25 -27.54 4.35 -15.56
N ASP A 26 -28.58 4.04 -16.32
CA ASP A 26 -28.60 4.33 -17.75
C ASP A 26 -28.63 5.84 -18.03
N TRP A 27 -29.36 6.62 -17.23
CA TRP A 27 -29.30 8.08 -17.29
C TRP A 27 -27.89 8.63 -17.06
N PHE A 28 -27.16 8.12 -16.07
CA PHE A 28 -25.79 8.56 -15.83
C PHE A 28 -24.80 8.06 -16.89
N LYS A 29 -24.99 6.86 -17.46
CA LYS A 29 -24.18 6.41 -18.61
C LYS A 29 -24.37 7.34 -19.81
N VAL A 30 -25.60 7.72 -20.10
CA VAL A 30 -25.91 8.70 -21.15
C VAL A 30 -25.27 10.05 -20.85
N ALA A 31 -25.30 10.51 -19.59
CA ALA A 31 -24.64 11.74 -19.17
C ALA A 31 -23.13 11.68 -19.44
N VAL A 32 -22.43 10.63 -18.98
CA VAL A 32 -20.99 10.42 -19.22
C VAL A 32 -20.64 10.48 -20.71
N LEU A 33 -21.44 9.82 -21.56
CA LEU A 33 -21.22 9.82 -23.01
C LEU A 33 -21.40 11.23 -23.61
N ARG A 34 -22.50 11.91 -23.29
CA ARG A 34 -22.80 13.24 -23.83
C ARG A 34 -21.81 14.31 -23.37
N THR A 35 -21.38 14.27 -22.11
CA THR A 35 -20.40 15.21 -21.57
C THR A 35 -19.02 15.00 -22.21
N ARG A 36 -18.67 13.75 -22.52
CA ARG A 36 -17.43 13.43 -23.25
C ARG A 36 -17.43 14.02 -24.65
N GLU A 37 -18.52 13.86 -25.40
CA GLU A 37 -18.67 14.42 -26.76
C GLU A 37 -18.61 15.95 -26.77
N ARG A 38 -19.10 16.58 -25.70
CA ARG A 38 -19.11 18.04 -25.53
C ARG A 38 -17.87 18.59 -24.80
N THR A 39 -16.90 17.73 -24.45
CA THR A 39 -15.68 18.11 -23.72
C THR A 39 -15.94 18.76 -22.33
N GLU A 40 -17.07 18.42 -21.70
CA GLU A 40 -17.44 18.87 -20.35
C GLU A 40 -16.83 17.94 -19.27
N MET A 41 -15.50 17.98 -19.11
CA MET A 41 -14.74 17.04 -18.28
C MET A 41 -15.21 16.97 -16.81
N GLU A 42 -15.60 18.09 -16.21
CA GLU A 42 -16.11 18.12 -14.83
C GLU A 42 -17.46 17.40 -14.71
N GLN A 43 -18.36 17.60 -15.67
CA GLN A 43 -19.66 16.90 -15.66
C GLN A 43 -19.50 15.41 -15.95
N GLU A 44 -18.54 15.03 -16.82
CA GLU A 44 -18.16 13.62 -17.01
C GLU A 44 -17.66 13.01 -15.69
N ALA A 45 -16.80 13.74 -14.95
CA ALA A 45 -16.28 13.27 -13.66
C ALA A 45 -17.39 13.11 -12.60
N ILE A 46 -18.29 14.08 -12.49
CA ILE A 46 -19.42 14.03 -11.56
C ILE A 46 -20.34 12.85 -11.88
N ALA A 47 -20.72 12.66 -13.15
CA ALA A 47 -21.56 11.56 -13.56
C ALA A 47 -20.88 10.19 -13.34
N ALA A 48 -19.58 10.09 -13.61
CA ALA A 48 -18.80 8.88 -13.34
C ALA A 48 -18.71 8.59 -11.83
N SER A 49 -18.50 9.59 -10.98
CA SER A 49 -18.51 9.42 -9.51
C SER A 49 -19.84 8.85 -9.02
N ARG A 50 -20.96 9.39 -9.52
CA ARG A 50 -22.32 8.94 -9.16
C ARG A 50 -22.58 7.50 -9.59
N LEU A 51 -22.17 7.12 -10.81
CA LEU A 51 -22.21 5.72 -11.25
C LEU A 51 -21.39 4.83 -10.33
N GLY A 52 -20.16 5.23 -10.01
CA GLY A 52 -19.28 4.50 -9.10
C GLY A 52 -19.93 4.25 -7.74
N LYS A 53 -20.59 5.27 -7.18
CA LYS A 53 -21.33 5.19 -5.92
C LYS A 53 -22.54 4.26 -6.00
N ILE A 54 -23.29 4.25 -7.09
CA ILE A 54 -24.42 3.32 -7.28
C ILE A 54 -23.90 1.88 -7.36
N TYR A 55 -22.85 1.64 -8.15
CA TYR A 55 -22.27 0.30 -8.27
C TYR A 55 -21.68 -0.20 -6.95
N ASP A 56 -21.06 0.65 -6.12
CA ASP A 56 -20.53 0.27 -4.79
C ASP A 56 -21.65 0.07 -3.76
N LYS A 57 -22.52 1.07 -3.58
CA LYS A 57 -23.45 1.11 -2.43
C LYS A 57 -24.71 0.31 -2.68
N VAL A 58 -25.23 0.30 -3.90
CA VAL A 58 -26.53 -0.30 -4.25
C VAL A 58 -26.34 -1.65 -4.92
N LEU A 59 -25.64 -1.69 -6.07
CA LEU A 59 -25.54 -2.90 -6.88
C LEU A 59 -24.48 -3.90 -6.39
N LYS A 60 -23.59 -3.48 -5.47
CA LYS A 60 -22.47 -4.27 -4.93
C LYS A 60 -21.56 -4.86 -6.00
N MET A 61 -21.37 -4.14 -7.11
CA MET A 61 -20.50 -4.53 -8.23
C MET A 61 -19.15 -3.81 -8.15
N LYS A 62 -18.20 -4.40 -7.41
CA LYS A 62 -16.89 -3.81 -7.09
C LYS A 62 -16.09 -3.39 -8.34
N ASP A 63 -15.99 -4.26 -9.34
CA ASP A 63 -15.21 -3.97 -10.55
C ASP A 63 -15.75 -2.75 -11.31
N LYS A 64 -17.08 -2.69 -11.48
CA LYS A 64 -17.74 -1.56 -12.14
C LYS A 64 -17.62 -0.29 -11.33
N ALA A 65 -17.81 -0.37 -10.02
CA ALA A 65 -17.62 0.78 -9.14
C ALA A 65 -16.21 1.35 -9.27
N LYS A 66 -15.19 0.48 -9.19
CA LYS A 66 -13.77 0.84 -9.32
C LYS A 66 -13.46 1.51 -10.66
N GLU A 67 -13.94 0.94 -11.76
CA GLU A 67 -13.79 1.49 -13.11
C GLU A 67 -14.26 2.96 -13.18
N TYR A 68 -15.48 3.24 -12.69
CA TYR A 68 -16.07 4.56 -12.76
C TYR A 68 -15.46 5.58 -11.77
N VAL A 69 -15.16 5.18 -10.52
CA VAL A 69 -14.53 6.12 -9.57
C VAL A 69 -13.09 6.44 -9.97
N MET A 70 -12.34 5.49 -10.53
CA MET A 70 -11.00 5.75 -11.08
C MET A 70 -11.06 6.74 -12.23
N ARG A 71 -12.01 6.56 -13.16
CA ARG A 71 -12.22 7.50 -14.28
C ARG A 71 -12.55 8.91 -13.77
N SER A 72 -13.44 9.01 -12.80
CA SER A 72 -13.81 10.28 -12.15
C SER A 72 -12.59 11.01 -11.57
N ILE A 73 -11.75 10.31 -10.81
CA ILE A 73 -10.54 10.87 -10.18
C ILE A 73 -9.50 11.27 -11.23
N GLN A 74 -9.30 10.46 -12.28
CA GLN A 74 -8.38 10.77 -13.37
C GLN A 74 -8.79 12.04 -14.13
N LEU A 75 -10.08 12.19 -14.43
CA LEU A 75 -10.63 13.41 -15.03
C LEU A 75 -10.39 14.63 -14.13
N ALA A 76 -10.68 14.49 -12.82
CA ALA A 76 -10.42 15.53 -11.83
C ALA A 76 -8.96 16.00 -11.85
N HIS A 77 -8.00 15.07 -11.88
CA HIS A 77 -6.57 15.38 -11.92
C HIS A 77 -6.11 16.01 -13.25
N SER A 78 -6.73 15.63 -14.37
CA SER A 78 -6.40 16.22 -15.68
C SER A 78 -6.77 17.70 -15.80
N MET A 79 -7.64 18.20 -14.92
CA MET A 79 -8.10 19.60 -14.88
C MET A 79 -7.22 20.53 -14.00
N HIS A 80 -5.97 20.13 -13.70
CA HIS A 80 -5.00 20.98 -13.02
C HIS A 80 -4.85 22.36 -13.73
N PRO A 81 -4.73 23.50 -13.02
CA PRO A 81 -4.45 23.65 -11.58
C PRO A 81 -5.67 23.57 -10.65
N ARG A 82 -6.88 23.42 -11.19
CA ARG A 82 -8.07 23.27 -10.35
C ARG A 82 -7.98 21.97 -9.56
N THR A 83 -8.39 22.02 -8.31
CA THR A 83 -8.47 20.85 -7.42
C THR A 83 -9.90 20.68 -6.93
N PHE A 84 -10.28 19.44 -6.61
CA PHE A 84 -11.65 19.07 -6.24
C PHE A 84 -11.71 18.41 -4.86
N ASN A 85 -10.64 18.54 -4.05
CA ASN A 85 -10.52 17.89 -2.74
C ASN A 85 -11.63 18.28 -1.75
N SER A 86 -12.28 19.43 -1.95
CA SER A 86 -13.41 19.90 -1.16
C SER A 86 -14.76 19.37 -1.64
N GLU A 87 -14.87 18.92 -2.89
CA GLU A 87 -16.13 18.51 -3.51
C GLU A 87 -16.56 17.12 -3.05
N ASP A 88 -17.85 16.98 -2.71
CA ASP A 88 -18.38 15.73 -2.16
C ASP A 88 -18.28 14.56 -3.14
N TRP A 89 -18.54 14.79 -4.43
CA TRP A 89 -18.41 13.75 -5.45
C TRP A 89 -16.97 13.23 -5.57
N PHE A 90 -15.98 14.08 -5.33
CA PHE A 90 -14.57 13.70 -5.41
C PHE A 90 -14.12 12.98 -4.13
N LYS A 91 -14.57 13.43 -2.96
CA LYS A 91 -14.36 12.74 -1.68
C LYS A 91 -14.96 11.34 -1.71
N ASP A 92 -16.23 11.21 -2.09
CA ASP A 92 -16.95 9.93 -2.19
C ASP A 92 -16.20 8.95 -3.11
N ALA A 93 -15.81 9.39 -4.31
CA ALA A 93 -15.05 8.56 -5.25
C ALA A 93 -13.69 8.14 -4.67
N SER A 94 -13.01 9.05 -3.98
CA SER A 94 -11.71 8.79 -3.35
C SER A 94 -11.82 7.80 -2.19
N GLU A 95 -12.88 7.88 -1.39
CA GLU A 95 -13.14 6.95 -0.29
C GLU A 95 -13.43 5.54 -0.80
N ILE A 96 -14.28 5.40 -1.82
CA ILE A 96 -14.57 4.10 -2.45
C ILE A 96 -13.28 3.48 -3.01
N LEU A 97 -12.47 4.27 -3.73
CA LEU A 97 -11.22 3.75 -4.30
C LEU A 97 -10.23 3.32 -3.21
N LYS A 98 -10.07 4.12 -2.14
CA LYS A 98 -9.20 3.79 -1.00
C LYS A 98 -9.66 2.51 -0.30
N LYS A 99 -10.96 2.34 -0.08
CA LYS A 99 -11.54 1.12 0.49
C LYS A 99 -11.15 -0.09 -0.35
N TYR A 100 -11.32 -0.04 -1.67
CA TYR A 100 -10.96 -1.17 -2.54
C TYR A 100 -9.46 -1.46 -2.59
N GLN A 101 -8.62 -0.42 -2.53
CA GLN A 101 -7.17 -0.58 -2.42
C GLN A 101 -6.80 -1.26 -1.10
N HIS A 102 -7.42 -0.86 0.01
CA HIS A 102 -7.21 -1.46 1.32
C HIS A 102 -7.64 -2.93 1.36
N GLU A 103 -8.83 -3.25 0.87
CA GLU A 103 -9.32 -4.65 0.81
C GLU A 103 -8.37 -5.53 -0.02
N THR A 104 -7.89 -5.03 -1.17
CA THR A 104 -6.93 -5.78 -2.01
C THR A 104 -5.61 -5.98 -1.26
N GLN A 105 -5.13 -4.94 -0.57
CA GLN A 105 -3.90 -5.04 0.22
C GLN A 105 -4.05 -6.02 1.40
N GLU A 106 -5.20 -6.05 2.07
CA GLU A 106 -5.47 -7.00 3.16
C GLU A 106 -5.50 -8.45 2.66
N GLU A 107 -6.09 -8.69 1.47
CA GLU A 107 -6.08 -9.99 0.80
C GLU A 107 -4.64 -10.43 0.45
N ASP A 108 -3.87 -9.56 -0.21
CA ASP A 108 -2.47 -9.81 -0.57
C ASP A 108 -1.60 -10.06 0.67
N ASP A 109 -1.77 -9.27 1.72
CA ASP A 109 -1.05 -9.41 2.99
C ASP A 109 -1.44 -10.72 3.70
N ALA A 110 -2.71 -11.12 3.67
CA ALA A 110 -3.15 -12.38 4.26
C ALA A 110 -2.56 -13.60 3.52
N GLU A 111 -2.55 -13.58 2.19
CA GLU A 111 -1.93 -14.62 1.37
C GLU A 111 -0.42 -14.67 1.61
N TRP A 112 0.26 -13.52 1.61
CA TRP A 112 1.68 -13.42 1.88
C TRP A 112 2.01 -13.96 3.28
N ASN A 113 1.26 -13.55 4.31
CA ASN A 113 1.48 -14.02 5.68
C ASN A 113 1.35 -15.54 5.79
N LYS A 114 0.38 -16.15 5.11
CA LYS A 114 0.22 -17.61 5.10
C LYS A 114 1.41 -18.30 4.43
N ALA A 115 1.82 -17.85 3.24
CA ALA A 115 2.97 -18.41 2.52
C ALA A 115 4.28 -18.23 3.31
N ARG A 116 4.43 -17.06 3.95
CA ARG A 116 5.58 -16.68 4.76
C ARG A 116 5.77 -17.59 5.96
N GLU A 117 4.70 -18.02 6.64
CA GLU A 117 4.82 -18.93 7.78
C GLU A 117 5.35 -20.32 7.39
N GLU A 118 5.02 -20.83 6.21
CA GLU A 118 5.63 -22.08 5.71
C GLU A 118 7.12 -21.87 5.42
N ILE A 119 7.48 -20.77 4.74
CA ILE A 119 8.89 -20.45 4.47
C ILE A 119 9.70 -20.33 5.77
N LYS A 120 9.13 -19.70 6.82
CA LYS A 120 9.78 -19.58 8.12
C LYS A 120 10.10 -20.93 8.77
N LYS A 121 9.31 -21.97 8.53
CA LYS A 121 9.63 -23.32 9.01
C LYS A 121 10.89 -23.85 8.32
N ASP A 122 11.02 -23.63 7.02
CA ASP A 122 12.18 -24.07 6.24
C ASP A 122 13.47 -23.34 6.64
N ILE A 123 13.37 -22.05 6.99
CA ILE A 123 14.53 -21.24 7.41
C ILE A 123 14.66 -21.11 8.93
N LYS A 124 13.98 -21.97 9.70
CA LYS A 124 13.87 -21.84 11.16
C LYS A 124 15.22 -21.72 11.86
N GLU A 125 16.20 -22.55 11.48
CA GLU A 125 17.53 -22.51 12.09
C GLU A 125 18.20 -21.14 11.92
N GLN A 126 18.06 -20.51 10.74
CA GLN A 126 18.60 -19.19 10.47
C GLN A 126 17.90 -18.11 11.31
N LEU A 127 16.59 -18.24 11.53
CA LEU A 127 15.81 -17.32 12.37
C LEU A 127 16.16 -17.48 13.86
N ASP A 128 16.30 -18.72 14.34
CA ASP A 128 16.71 -19.00 15.71
C ASP A 128 18.11 -18.42 15.99
N ASP A 129 19.03 -18.54 15.05
CA ASP A 129 20.37 -17.96 15.19
C ASP A 129 20.37 -16.42 15.09
N LEU A 130 19.49 -15.85 14.27
CA LEU A 130 19.27 -14.39 14.23
C LEU A 130 18.71 -13.87 15.57
N GLU A 131 17.79 -14.60 16.20
CA GLU A 131 17.25 -14.25 17.51
C GLU A 131 18.31 -14.35 18.62
N LYS A 132 19.16 -15.39 18.59
CA LYS A 132 20.31 -15.48 19.50
C LYS A 132 21.26 -14.30 19.31
N ALA A 133 21.51 -13.90 18.07
CA ALA A 133 22.34 -12.74 17.77
C ALA A 133 21.69 -11.42 18.23
N ASP A 134 20.36 -11.31 18.23
CA ASP A 134 19.65 -10.14 18.76
C ASP A 134 19.80 -9.98 20.28
N LYS A 135 20.39 -10.94 20.98
CA LYS A 135 20.77 -10.78 22.40
C LYS A 135 22.15 -10.15 22.57
N LYS A 136 22.92 -9.99 21.48
CA LYS A 136 24.21 -9.29 21.48
C LYS A 136 23.99 -7.77 21.58
N GLY A 137 25.05 -7.07 22.00
CA GLY A 137 25.11 -5.60 21.95
C GLY A 137 24.93 -5.07 20.52
N ASP A 138 24.65 -3.78 20.38
CA ASP A 138 24.24 -3.18 19.10
C ASP A 138 25.24 -3.39 17.97
N ILE A 139 26.54 -3.32 18.26
CA ILE A 139 27.59 -3.60 17.27
C ILE A 139 27.70 -5.09 16.99
N GLY A 140 27.68 -5.93 18.03
CA GLY A 140 27.74 -7.39 17.87
C GLY A 140 26.56 -7.99 17.09
N PHE A 141 25.39 -7.34 17.11
CA PHE A 141 24.27 -7.71 16.24
C PHE A 141 24.51 -7.31 14.78
N LEU A 142 24.98 -6.09 14.53
CA LEU A 142 25.32 -5.64 13.18
C LEU A 142 26.41 -6.53 12.55
N ASP A 143 27.48 -6.81 13.30
CA ASP A 143 28.57 -7.68 12.86
C ASP A 143 28.05 -9.04 12.41
N TYR A 144 27.21 -9.66 13.26
CA TYR A 144 26.61 -10.94 12.96
C TYR A 144 25.74 -10.91 11.69
N VAL A 145 24.88 -9.89 11.55
CA VAL A 145 23.96 -9.78 10.41
C VAL A 145 24.72 -9.68 9.09
N TYR A 146 25.76 -8.83 9.01
CA TYR A 146 26.53 -8.67 7.78
C TYR A 146 27.47 -9.84 7.49
N GLU A 147 27.98 -10.52 8.51
CA GLU A 147 28.80 -11.73 8.33
C GLU A 147 27.95 -12.89 7.81
N LYS A 148 26.81 -13.17 8.43
CA LYS A 148 25.97 -14.33 8.11
C LYS A 148 24.99 -14.11 6.98
N PHE A 149 24.49 -12.88 6.84
CA PHE A 149 23.49 -12.51 5.85
C PHE A 149 23.99 -11.33 5.00
N PRO A 150 25.14 -11.41 4.33
CA PRO A 150 25.70 -10.26 3.62
C PRO A 150 24.71 -9.68 2.60
N PRO A 151 24.57 -8.34 2.50
CA PRO A 151 23.66 -7.71 1.54
C PRO A 151 23.95 -8.19 0.12
N LYS A 152 22.91 -8.57 -0.62
CA LYS A 152 23.06 -9.10 -1.99
C LYS A 152 23.35 -8.01 -3.01
N ASN A 153 22.93 -6.77 -2.75
CA ASN A 153 23.27 -5.62 -3.59
C ASN A 153 24.77 -5.29 -3.45
N PRO A 154 25.56 -5.30 -4.56
CA PRO A 154 26.98 -5.01 -4.53
C PRO A 154 27.35 -3.67 -3.87
N LEU A 155 26.55 -2.62 -4.09
CA LEU A 155 26.79 -1.28 -3.53
C LEU A 155 26.66 -1.22 -2.00
N HIS A 156 26.01 -2.21 -1.38
CA HIS A 156 25.80 -2.26 0.07
C HIS A 156 26.85 -3.11 0.80
N LYS A 157 27.69 -3.85 0.06
CA LYS A 157 28.74 -4.71 0.64
C LYS A 157 29.90 -3.90 1.22
N GLU A 158 30.25 -2.77 0.61
CA GLU A 158 31.40 -1.92 1.01
C GLU A 158 31.19 -1.20 2.35
N LEU A 159 29.95 -1.11 2.85
CA LEU A 159 29.63 -0.41 4.10
C LEU A 159 30.08 -1.14 5.37
N PHE A 160 30.33 -2.45 5.29
CA PHE A 160 30.67 -3.28 6.45
C PHE A 160 32.10 -3.08 6.96
N GLU A 161 33.05 -2.76 6.07
CA GLU A 161 34.47 -2.59 6.43
C GLU A 161 34.71 -1.48 7.48
N VAL A 162 33.74 -0.59 7.69
CA VAL A 162 33.80 0.53 8.65
C VAL A 162 33.56 0.07 10.10
N LEU A 163 32.93 -1.08 10.34
CA LEU A 163 32.58 -1.57 11.70
C LEU A 163 33.78 -2.10 12.50
N SER A 164 34.90 -2.41 11.82
CA SER A 164 36.05 -3.15 12.36
C SER A 164 36.98 -2.35 13.30
N LYS A 165 36.62 -1.14 13.75
CA LYS A 165 37.40 -0.35 14.73
C LYS A 165 36.56 -0.02 15.98
N PRO A 166 36.53 -0.91 16.98
CA PRO A 166 35.63 -0.81 18.14
C PRO A 166 35.87 0.41 19.05
N SER A 167 37.09 0.97 19.03
CA SER A 167 37.52 2.00 19.99
C SER A 167 36.89 3.38 19.78
N ASP A 168 36.23 3.64 18.63
CA ASP A 168 35.72 4.97 18.26
C ASP A 168 34.21 5.03 18.05
N ILE A 169 33.46 3.95 18.35
CA ILE A 169 32.03 3.87 18.06
C ILE A 169 31.22 4.43 19.22
N ASP A 170 30.80 5.68 19.09
CA ASP A 170 29.84 6.32 19.99
C ASP A 170 28.38 6.02 19.60
N TYR A 171 27.45 6.50 20.43
CA TYR A 171 26.00 6.37 20.21
C TYR A 171 25.52 6.98 18.89
N SER A 172 26.05 8.14 18.49
CA SER A 172 25.68 8.84 17.25
C SER A 172 26.10 8.05 16.01
N LYS A 173 27.31 7.48 16.04
CA LYS A 173 27.81 6.60 14.98
C LYS A 173 27.01 5.29 14.91
N THR A 174 26.71 4.69 16.05
CA THR A 174 25.86 3.48 16.13
C THR A 174 24.50 3.72 15.48
N LYS A 175 23.83 4.83 15.82
CA LYS A 175 22.54 5.22 15.22
C LYS A 175 22.62 5.34 13.69
N LYS A 176 23.67 5.99 13.16
CA LYS A 176 23.90 6.11 11.71
C LYS A 176 24.14 4.76 11.04
N LEU A 177 24.84 3.85 11.70
CA LEU A 177 25.08 2.49 11.19
C LEU A 177 23.77 1.71 11.07
N TYR A 178 22.90 1.77 12.08
CA TYR A 178 21.57 1.17 12.02
C TYR A 178 20.70 1.77 10.92
N GLN A 179 20.70 3.09 10.77
CA GLN A 179 19.98 3.76 9.68
C GLN A 179 20.41 3.23 8.31
N LYS A 180 21.72 3.05 8.09
CA LYS A 180 22.24 2.47 6.84
C LYS A 180 21.89 0.99 6.70
N ALA A 181 21.98 0.22 7.79
CA ALA A 181 21.62 -1.21 7.76
C ALA A 181 20.16 -1.42 7.35
N VAL A 182 19.22 -0.61 7.86
CA VAL A 182 17.81 -0.67 7.43
C VAL A 182 17.67 -0.45 5.92
N VAL A 183 18.43 0.48 5.35
CA VAL A 183 18.44 0.74 3.89
C VAL A 183 19.05 -0.42 3.10
N ASN A 184 20.07 -1.07 3.66
CA ASN A 184 20.76 -2.19 3.01
C ASN A 184 19.90 -3.46 2.96
N TYR A 185 19.08 -3.68 3.99
CA TYR A 185 18.23 -4.86 4.16
C TYR A 185 16.75 -4.62 3.85
N HIS A 186 16.36 -3.45 3.32
CA HIS A 186 14.95 -3.17 3.04
C HIS A 186 14.32 -4.27 2.16
N PRO A 187 13.15 -4.83 2.52
CA PRO A 187 12.52 -5.94 1.79
C PRO A 187 12.29 -5.67 0.30
N ASP A 188 11.95 -4.42 -0.06
CA ASP A 188 11.81 -4.00 -1.48
C ASP A 188 13.08 -4.19 -2.31
N ARG A 189 14.24 -4.32 -1.67
CA ARG A 189 15.54 -4.53 -2.31
C ARG A 189 15.96 -6.00 -2.32
N ALA A 190 15.10 -6.92 -1.88
CA ALA A 190 15.41 -8.34 -1.82
C ALA A 190 15.58 -8.96 -3.22
N ASN A 191 14.94 -8.40 -4.26
CA ASN A 191 14.89 -8.95 -5.62
C ASN A 191 14.59 -10.47 -5.61
N VAL A 192 13.31 -10.82 -5.43
CA VAL A 192 12.86 -12.22 -5.26
C VAL A 192 13.22 -13.08 -6.46
N GLU A 193 13.20 -12.52 -7.67
CA GLU A 193 13.53 -13.25 -8.91
C GLU A 193 15.00 -13.72 -8.92
N GLU A 194 15.92 -12.89 -8.42
CA GLU A 194 17.36 -13.20 -8.39
C GLU A 194 17.79 -13.97 -7.13
N ASN A 195 17.26 -13.58 -5.96
CA ASN A 195 17.74 -14.07 -4.65
C ASN A 195 16.80 -15.06 -3.96
N GLY A 196 15.61 -15.29 -4.52
CA GLY A 196 14.61 -16.22 -4.00
C GLY A 196 13.75 -15.65 -2.86
N VAL A 197 12.61 -16.29 -2.64
CA VAL A 197 11.60 -15.86 -1.66
C VAL A 197 12.09 -15.99 -0.21
N GLN A 198 12.95 -16.97 0.09
CA GLN A 198 13.57 -17.13 1.41
C GLN A 198 14.38 -15.90 1.80
N TRP A 199 15.11 -15.31 0.85
CA TRP A 199 15.88 -14.09 1.10
C TRP A 199 14.97 -12.91 1.47
N LYS A 200 13.82 -12.76 0.82
CA LYS A 200 12.82 -11.74 1.18
C LYS A 200 12.34 -11.91 2.63
N VAL A 201 12.05 -13.14 3.07
CA VAL A 201 11.62 -13.39 4.46
C VAL A 201 12.74 -13.07 5.46
N ILE A 202 13.99 -13.44 5.14
CA ILE A 202 15.15 -13.11 5.99
C ILE A 202 15.33 -11.60 6.11
N THR A 203 15.27 -10.85 5.00
CA THR A 203 15.47 -9.40 5.02
C THR A 203 14.35 -8.66 5.75
N GLU A 204 13.12 -9.16 5.70
CA GLU A 204 12.00 -8.67 6.53
C GLU A 204 12.29 -8.83 8.04
N GLU A 205 12.73 -10.01 8.47
CA GLU A 205 13.03 -10.25 9.89
C GLU A 205 14.26 -9.47 10.36
N ILE A 206 15.32 -9.39 9.55
CA ILE A 206 16.48 -8.53 9.83
C ILE A 206 16.05 -7.08 9.96
N THR A 207 15.29 -6.56 9.00
CA THR A 207 14.83 -5.16 9.00
C THR A 207 13.96 -4.84 10.20
N LYS A 208 13.09 -5.77 10.63
CA LYS A 208 12.26 -5.64 11.83
C LYS A 208 13.12 -5.45 13.09
N LEU A 209 14.18 -6.26 13.24
CA LEU A 209 15.11 -6.16 14.37
C LEU A 209 15.93 -4.86 14.30
N LEU A 210 16.47 -4.51 13.12
CA LEU A 210 17.21 -3.27 12.92
C LEU A 210 16.37 -2.03 13.25
N ASN A 211 15.12 -1.97 12.78
CA ASN A 211 14.20 -0.88 13.07
C ASN A 211 13.88 -0.78 14.56
N ARG A 212 13.66 -1.90 15.24
CA ARG A 212 13.43 -1.93 16.70
C ARG A 212 14.59 -1.27 17.44
N ARG A 213 15.83 -1.64 17.10
CA ARG A 213 17.04 -1.09 17.72
C ARG A 213 17.24 0.38 17.38
N TYR A 214 17.09 0.74 16.11
CA TYR A 214 17.17 2.13 15.64
C TYR A 214 16.16 3.04 16.33
N ASN A 215 14.91 2.59 16.50
CA ASN A 215 13.85 3.38 17.14
C ASN A 215 14.14 3.63 18.63
N ARG A 216 14.72 2.66 19.35
CA ARG A 216 15.22 2.89 20.73
C ARG A 216 16.25 4.02 20.77
N MET A 217 17.08 4.13 19.72
CA MET A 217 18.09 5.20 19.60
C MET A 217 17.52 6.54 19.08
N LYS A 218 16.26 6.56 18.62
CA LYS A 218 15.59 7.77 18.15
C LYS A 218 14.82 8.47 19.28
N GLY A 219 14.36 7.71 20.27
CA GLY A 219 13.58 8.20 21.42
C GLY A 219 14.38 8.62 22.66
N LEU A 220 15.71 8.63 22.56
CA LEU A 220 16.68 9.18 23.52
C LEU A 220 17.41 10.34 22.86
#